data_AF-A0A293NJR7-F1
#
_entry.id   AF-A0A293NJR7-F1
#
_cell.length_a   1.000
_cell.length_b   1.000
_cell.length_c   1.000
_cell.angle_alpha   90.00
_cell.angle_beta   90.00
_cell.angle_gamma   90.00
#
_symmetry.space_group_name_H-M   'P 1'
#
loop_
_entity.id
_entity.type
_entity.pdbx_description
1 polymer ?
#
loop_
_entity_poly.entity_id
_entity_poly.type
_entity_poly.pdbx_seq_one_letter_code
_entity_poly.pdbx_strand_id
1 'polypeptide(L)'
;MRAIVTGQIGIDKKPYLQAVADLGGQRGKTLPLFNVGNMMYEEGPDIRPGRILDLPLSRLASLRRAAFKDIIAQTAPIGDHPDIMVNTHATFRWRHGLFSAFDFDQMNTLAPNMFICLLDNVEVVHHRLHEEHDIDATLKDCMVWREEEIIVTELLAHAMGCHNDFYILSRGRHQDTVETALRLVTRPEMRKVYPSFPMSHVMDMPEVLAEIESFREELAKHFITFDPADVDEKLLLDNGIAAAKEGRDWIEVEPHAFGGRKSEEMIRVNVREILDIAGDVDGQ
;
A
#
# COMPACT_ATOMS: atom_id res chain seq x y z
N MET A 1 8.44 -5.47 -16.06
CA MET A 1 8.93 -4.30 -15.31
C MET A 1 9.64 -4.78 -14.06
N ARG A 2 10.70 -4.07 -13.64
CA ARG A 2 11.38 -4.27 -12.36
C ARG A 2 10.77 -3.26 -11.37
N ALA A 3 9.71 -3.67 -10.70
CA ALA A 3 8.89 -2.80 -9.86
C ALA A 3 9.35 -2.85 -8.39
N ILE A 4 9.57 -1.67 -7.81
CA ILE A 4 9.66 -1.50 -6.36
C ILE A 4 8.26 -1.19 -5.83
N VAL A 5 7.79 -2.00 -4.88
CA VAL A 5 6.51 -1.76 -4.23
C VAL A 5 6.75 -1.39 -2.77
N THR A 6 6.35 -0.17 -2.42
CA THR A 6 6.43 0.44 -1.10
C THR A 6 5.03 0.57 -0.48
N GLY A 7 4.95 1.05 0.74
CA GLY A 7 3.70 1.23 1.50
C GLY A 7 3.98 1.12 3.00
N GLN A 8 3.25 1.84 3.83
CA GLN A 8 3.46 1.80 5.28
C GLN A 8 3.18 0.42 5.90
N ILE A 9 3.60 0.24 7.16
CA ILE A 9 3.26 -0.97 7.95
C ILE A 9 1.75 -0.99 8.23
N GLY A 10 1.17 -2.18 8.35
CA GLY A 10 -0.28 -2.37 8.52
C GLY A 10 -1.07 -2.39 7.22
N ILE A 11 -0.44 -2.07 6.07
CA ILE A 11 -1.07 -2.26 4.76
C ILE A 11 -1.19 -3.72 4.39
N ASP A 12 -0.42 -4.63 5.00
CA ASP A 12 -0.45 -6.07 4.67
C ASP A 12 -0.08 -6.37 3.18
N LYS A 13 0.98 -5.70 2.70
CA LYS A 13 1.47 -5.79 1.31
C LYS A 13 1.80 -7.22 0.85
N LYS A 14 2.28 -8.08 1.75
CA LYS A 14 2.82 -9.41 1.39
C LYS A 14 1.77 -10.30 0.71
N PRO A 15 0.61 -10.61 1.33
CA PRO A 15 -0.41 -11.41 0.68
C PRO A 15 -1.04 -10.72 -0.54
N TYR A 16 -1.18 -9.39 -0.54
CA TYR A 16 -1.63 -8.65 -1.74
C TYR A 16 -0.70 -8.90 -2.93
N LEU A 17 0.62 -8.74 -2.74
CA LEU A 17 1.59 -8.95 -3.82
C LEU A 17 1.74 -10.42 -4.20
N GLN A 18 1.53 -11.33 -3.26
CA GLN A 18 1.44 -12.76 -3.58
C GLN A 18 0.24 -13.03 -4.50
N ALA A 19 -0.93 -12.44 -4.24
CA ALA A 19 -2.08 -12.57 -5.12
C ALA A 19 -1.81 -12.00 -6.53
N VAL A 20 -1.07 -10.89 -6.64
CA VAL A 20 -0.62 -10.34 -7.94
C VAL A 20 0.28 -11.33 -8.68
N ALA A 21 1.27 -11.91 -7.98
CA ALA A 21 2.17 -12.90 -8.57
C ALA A 21 1.43 -14.18 -8.99
N ASP A 22 0.50 -14.67 -8.17
CA ASP A 22 -0.31 -15.86 -8.45
C ASP A 22 -1.23 -15.64 -9.65
N LEU A 23 -1.89 -14.48 -9.74
CA LEU A 23 -2.72 -14.10 -10.88
C LEU A 23 -1.89 -13.98 -12.16
N GLY A 24 -0.68 -13.44 -12.07
CA GLY A 24 0.29 -13.44 -13.16
C GLY A 24 0.62 -14.86 -13.63
N GLY A 25 0.92 -15.75 -12.69
CA GLY A 25 1.22 -17.16 -12.95
C GLY A 25 0.08 -17.90 -13.64
N GLN A 26 -1.16 -17.69 -13.20
CA GLN A 26 -2.37 -18.22 -13.85
C GLN A 26 -2.52 -17.78 -15.30
N ARG A 27 -1.96 -16.62 -15.67
CA ARG A 27 -1.98 -16.05 -17.02
C ARG A 27 -0.69 -16.31 -17.81
N GLY A 28 0.18 -17.21 -17.31
CA GLY A 28 1.42 -17.59 -17.97
C GLY A 28 2.53 -16.55 -17.87
N LYS A 29 2.43 -15.56 -16.97
CA LYS A 29 3.50 -14.60 -16.68
C LYS A 29 4.13 -14.93 -15.33
N THR A 30 5.39 -15.35 -15.33
CA THR A 30 6.16 -15.50 -14.10
C THR A 30 6.61 -14.14 -13.61
N LEU A 31 6.23 -13.76 -12.39
CA LEU A 31 6.62 -12.50 -11.78
C LEU A 31 7.29 -12.80 -10.42
N PRO A 32 8.62 -13.01 -10.40
CA PRO A 32 9.37 -13.22 -9.16
C PRO A 32 9.10 -12.10 -8.15
N LEU A 33 8.64 -12.49 -6.96
CA LEU A 33 8.34 -11.59 -5.86
C LEU A 33 9.38 -11.76 -4.76
N PHE A 34 10.11 -10.70 -4.47
CA PHE A 34 11.10 -10.65 -3.38
C PHE A 34 10.53 -9.85 -2.21
N ASN A 35 10.44 -10.48 -1.04
CA ASN A 35 9.96 -9.84 0.18
C ASN A 35 11.17 -9.47 1.05
N VAL A 36 11.64 -8.21 0.97
CA VAL A 36 12.86 -7.76 1.66
C VAL A 36 12.78 -8.04 3.16
N GLY A 37 11.63 -7.80 3.78
CA GLY A 37 11.44 -8.10 5.21
C GLY A 37 11.64 -9.58 5.56
N ASN A 38 11.19 -10.52 4.72
CA ASN A 38 11.41 -11.96 4.96
C ASN A 38 12.88 -12.32 4.81
N MET A 39 13.52 -11.83 3.75
CA MET A 39 14.95 -12.06 3.50
C MET A 39 15.82 -11.49 4.62
N MET A 40 15.44 -10.36 5.22
CA MET A 40 16.13 -9.81 6.39
C MET A 40 16.00 -10.72 7.63
N TYR A 41 14.87 -11.42 7.82
CA TYR A 41 14.73 -12.42 8.90
C TYR A 41 15.52 -13.69 8.60
N GLU A 42 15.64 -14.11 7.35
CA GLU A 42 16.48 -15.24 6.93
C GLU A 42 17.97 -14.99 7.22
N GLU A 43 18.43 -13.76 6.99
CA GLU A 43 19.80 -13.30 7.33
C GLU A 43 20.03 -13.14 8.85
N GLY A 44 18.97 -12.98 9.63
CA GLY A 44 19.02 -12.75 11.07
C GLY A 44 18.17 -13.73 11.87
N PRO A 45 18.51 -15.03 11.90
CA PRO A 45 17.70 -16.06 12.56
C PRO A 45 17.61 -15.89 14.09
N ASP A 46 18.47 -15.07 14.69
CA ASP A 46 18.42 -14.71 16.11
C ASP A 46 17.34 -13.65 16.43
N ILE A 47 16.75 -13.03 15.41
CA ILE A 47 15.77 -11.95 15.57
C ILE A 47 14.38 -12.54 15.80
N ARG A 48 13.73 -12.15 16.89
CA ARG A 48 12.36 -12.57 17.18
C ARG A 48 11.39 -12.02 16.11
N PRO A 49 10.45 -12.84 15.59
CA PRO A 49 9.41 -12.36 14.68
C PRO A 49 8.66 -11.15 15.24
N GLY A 50 8.41 -10.16 14.38
CA GLY A 50 7.76 -8.89 14.72
C GLY A 50 8.66 -7.87 15.43
N ARG A 51 9.94 -8.19 15.69
CA ARG A 51 10.87 -7.34 16.47
C ARG A 51 12.05 -6.81 15.67
N ILE A 52 12.09 -7.04 14.35
CA ILE A 52 13.23 -6.60 13.53
C ILE A 52 13.45 -5.07 13.57
N LEU A 53 12.38 -4.28 13.62
CA LEU A 53 12.45 -2.82 13.68
C LEU A 53 12.89 -2.26 15.04
N ASP A 54 12.95 -3.10 16.08
CA ASP A 54 13.47 -2.74 17.40
C ASP A 54 15.01 -2.83 17.45
N LEU A 55 15.66 -3.28 16.37
CA LEU A 55 17.11 -3.38 16.27
C LEU A 55 17.78 -2.03 16.00
N PRO A 56 19.06 -1.84 16.38
CA PRO A 56 19.82 -0.66 16.02
C PRO A 56 19.84 -0.39 14.51
N LEU A 57 19.76 0.87 14.10
CA LEU A 57 19.72 1.28 12.69
C LEU A 57 20.86 0.70 11.84
N SER A 58 22.06 0.59 12.41
CA SER A 58 23.21 -0.01 11.72
C SER A 58 23.01 -1.50 11.41
N ARG A 59 22.34 -2.23 12.31
CA ARG A 59 22.01 -3.64 12.13
C ARG A 59 20.91 -3.81 11.09
N LEU A 60 19.86 -2.98 11.16
CA LEU A 60 18.80 -2.92 10.16
C LEU A 60 19.34 -2.65 8.75
N ALA A 61 20.19 -1.63 8.62
CA ALA A 61 20.86 -1.32 7.36
C ALA A 61 21.69 -2.49 6.85
N SER A 62 22.46 -3.16 7.72
CA SER A 62 23.29 -4.31 7.32
C SER A 62 22.44 -5.48 6.79
N LEU A 63 21.36 -5.83 7.47
CA LEU A 63 20.45 -6.90 7.06
C LEU A 63 19.76 -6.57 5.73
N ARG A 64 19.28 -5.33 5.59
CA ARG A 64 18.65 -4.86 4.35
C ARG A 64 19.63 -4.92 3.18
N ARG A 65 20.87 -4.48 3.39
CA ARG A 65 21.90 -4.53 2.35
C ARG A 65 22.23 -5.96 1.94
N ALA A 66 22.25 -6.91 2.88
CA ALA A 66 22.39 -8.33 2.56
C ALA A 66 21.22 -8.84 1.70
N ALA A 67 19.97 -8.57 2.10
CA ALA A 67 18.79 -8.96 1.33
C ALA A 67 18.82 -8.40 -0.12
N PHE A 68 19.11 -7.11 -0.30
CA PHE A 68 19.20 -6.52 -1.65
C PHE A 68 20.34 -7.09 -2.47
N LYS A 69 21.48 -7.43 -1.85
CA LYS A 69 22.60 -8.09 -2.53
C LYS A 69 22.15 -9.43 -3.14
N ASP A 70 21.36 -10.20 -2.41
CA ASP A 70 20.86 -11.49 -2.90
C ASP A 70 19.82 -11.33 -3.99
N ILE A 71 18.91 -10.35 -3.89
CA ILE A 71 17.96 -10.02 -4.97
C ILE A 71 18.71 -9.64 -6.25
N ILE A 72 19.72 -8.78 -6.14
CA ILE A 72 20.54 -8.36 -7.28
C ILE A 72 21.25 -9.57 -7.89
N ALA A 73 21.85 -10.44 -7.07
CA ALA A 73 22.53 -11.64 -7.55
C ALA A 73 21.59 -12.63 -8.24
N GLN A 74 20.37 -12.83 -7.72
CA GLN A 74 19.35 -13.72 -8.29
C GLN A 74 18.69 -13.16 -9.55
N THR A 75 18.84 -11.86 -9.83
CA THR A 75 18.18 -11.19 -10.97
C THR A 75 19.19 -10.59 -11.95
N ALA A 76 20.44 -11.06 -11.89
CA ALA A 76 21.52 -10.72 -12.81
C ALA A 76 21.78 -11.87 -13.80
N PRO A 77 22.01 -11.58 -15.10
CA PRO A 77 21.93 -10.26 -15.72
C PRO A 77 20.47 -9.78 -15.88
N ILE A 78 20.26 -8.46 -15.90
CA ILE A 78 18.93 -7.84 -16.00
C ILE A 78 18.14 -8.34 -17.22
N GLY A 79 18.83 -8.63 -18.33
CA GLY A 79 18.20 -9.13 -19.56
C GLY A 79 17.50 -10.48 -19.41
N ASP A 80 17.96 -11.34 -18.49
CA ASP A 80 17.37 -12.65 -18.23
C ASP A 80 16.21 -12.56 -17.21
N HIS A 81 16.14 -11.45 -16.47
CA HIS A 81 15.15 -11.18 -15.42
C HIS A 81 14.52 -9.78 -15.58
N PRO A 82 13.82 -9.51 -16.71
CA PRO A 82 13.26 -8.18 -17.00
C PRO A 82 12.05 -7.82 -16.13
N ASP A 83 11.39 -8.83 -15.55
CA ASP A 83 10.15 -8.69 -14.79
C ASP A 83 10.36 -9.21 -13.36
N ILE A 84 10.33 -8.32 -12.36
CA ILE A 84 10.39 -8.66 -10.93
C ILE A 84 9.53 -7.69 -10.12
N MET A 85 9.07 -8.13 -8.95
CA MET A 85 8.52 -7.25 -7.91
C MET A 85 9.37 -7.35 -6.65
N VAL A 86 9.73 -6.20 -6.08
CA VAL A 86 10.43 -6.13 -4.79
C VAL A 86 9.53 -5.41 -3.79
N ASN A 87 9.02 -6.17 -2.82
CA ASN A 87 8.26 -5.66 -1.69
C ASN A 87 9.22 -5.16 -0.61
N THR A 88 9.25 -3.84 -0.43
CA THR A 88 10.07 -3.14 0.56
C THR A 88 9.30 -1.95 1.13
N HIS A 89 9.91 -1.16 2.00
CA HIS A 89 9.39 0.15 2.42
C HIS A 89 10.26 1.25 1.81
N ALA A 90 9.74 2.47 1.76
CA ALA A 90 10.51 3.67 1.44
C ALA A 90 11.03 4.33 2.72
N THR A 91 10.20 4.36 3.76
CA THR A 91 10.52 4.89 5.07
C THR A 91 9.86 4.10 6.19
N PHE A 92 10.41 4.22 7.40
CA PHE A 92 9.80 3.72 8.62
C PHE A 92 9.64 4.85 9.62
N ARG A 93 8.44 4.96 10.20
CA ARG A 93 8.20 5.67 11.46
C ARG A 93 8.15 4.64 12.57
N TRP A 94 9.23 4.55 13.34
CA TRP A 94 9.32 3.59 14.46
C TRP A 94 9.93 4.26 15.69
N ARG A 95 10.18 3.49 16.75
CA ARG A 95 10.75 3.96 18.03
C ARG A 95 12.00 4.85 17.89
N HIS A 96 12.75 4.71 16.80
CA HIS A 96 13.94 5.51 16.48
C HIS A 96 13.67 6.81 15.71
N GLY A 97 12.39 7.17 15.51
CA GLY A 97 11.95 8.26 14.64
C GLY A 97 11.74 7.80 13.20
N LEU A 98 11.84 8.76 12.28
CA LEU A 98 11.70 8.55 10.83
C LEU A 98 13.06 8.18 10.21
N PHE A 99 13.14 7.11 9.43
CA PHE A 99 14.36 6.72 8.73
C PHE A 99 14.10 6.00 7.41
N SER A 100 15.05 6.14 6.46
CA SER A 100 14.92 5.55 5.12
C SER A 100 15.07 4.04 5.12
N ALA A 101 14.29 3.40 4.25
CA ALA A 101 14.20 1.96 4.09
C ALA A 101 14.92 1.42 2.84
N PHE A 102 15.87 2.18 2.26
CA PHE A 102 16.62 1.82 1.06
C PHE A 102 18.05 2.41 1.04
N ASP A 103 18.85 1.95 0.07
CA ASP A 103 20.20 2.42 -0.23
C ASP A 103 20.33 2.75 -1.73
N PHE A 104 20.79 3.95 -2.08
CA PHE A 104 20.82 4.40 -3.48
C PHE A 104 21.74 3.57 -4.38
N ASP A 105 22.89 3.11 -3.87
CA ASP A 105 23.83 2.31 -4.67
C ASP A 105 23.25 0.94 -5.05
N GLN A 106 22.50 0.32 -4.13
CA GLN A 106 21.82 -0.95 -4.41
C GLN A 106 20.61 -0.76 -5.31
N MET A 107 19.84 0.32 -5.15
CA MET A 107 18.75 0.64 -6.08
C MET A 107 19.27 0.90 -7.49
N ASN A 108 20.37 1.66 -7.64
CA ASN A 108 21.03 1.86 -8.93
C ASN A 108 21.47 0.53 -9.57
N THR A 109 22.03 -0.38 -8.77
CA THR A 109 22.49 -1.69 -9.25
C THR A 109 21.33 -2.60 -9.63
N LEU A 110 20.23 -2.57 -8.86
CA LEU A 110 19.01 -3.31 -9.13
C LEU A 110 18.30 -2.82 -10.40
N ALA A 111 18.52 -1.55 -10.76
CA ALA A 111 17.94 -0.87 -11.93
C ALA A 111 16.40 -1.04 -12.03
N PRO A 112 15.65 -0.61 -11.00
CA PRO A 112 14.19 -0.57 -11.09
C PRO A 112 13.75 0.43 -12.15
N ASN A 113 12.61 0.16 -12.78
CA ASN A 113 12.03 1.04 -13.80
C ASN A 113 10.56 1.37 -13.52
N MET A 114 10.09 1.09 -12.30
CA MET A 114 8.74 1.37 -11.85
C MET A 114 8.69 1.39 -10.32
N PHE A 115 7.93 2.33 -9.77
CA PHE A 115 7.71 2.50 -8.34
C PHE A 115 6.21 2.56 -8.06
N ILE A 116 5.74 1.76 -7.11
CA ILE A 116 4.34 1.71 -6.71
C ILE A 116 4.29 1.91 -5.19
N CYS A 117 3.69 3.00 -4.74
CA CYS A 117 3.34 3.18 -3.32
C CYS A 117 1.94 2.61 -3.09
N LEU A 118 1.86 1.45 -2.43
CA LEU A 118 0.59 0.84 -2.08
C LEU A 118 -0.01 1.56 -0.86
N LEU A 119 -1.30 1.84 -0.91
CA LEU A 119 -2.09 2.46 0.15
C LEU A 119 -3.28 1.57 0.54
N ASP A 120 -3.86 1.82 1.70
CA ASP A 120 -5.11 1.24 2.16
C ASP A 120 -5.81 2.26 3.07
N ASN A 121 -7.11 2.10 3.31
CA ASN A 121 -7.94 2.99 4.11
C ASN A 121 -7.39 3.10 5.54
N VAL A 122 -7.38 4.31 6.10
CA VAL A 122 -6.60 4.61 7.31
C VAL A 122 -7.06 3.79 8.51
N GLU A 123 -8.36 3.57 8.65
CA GLU A 123 -8.97 2.77 9.72
C GLU A 123 -8.53 1.30 9.66
N VAL A 124 -8.35 0.78 8.45
CA VAL A 124 -7.90 -0.61 8.21
C VAL A 124 -6.43 -0.75 8.55
N VAL A 125 -5.61 0.20 8.11
CA VAL A 125 -4.18 0.20 8.44
C VAL A 125 -3.96 0.36 9.94
N HIS A 126 -4.68 1.30 10.55
CA HIS A 126 -4.62 1.55 11.98
C HIS A 126 -4.99 0.29 12.77
N HIS A 127 -6.10 -0.37 12.42
CA HIS A 127 -6.51 -1.61 13.07
C HIS A 127 -5.43 -2.71 12.96
N ARG A 128 -4.98 -3.03 11.74
CA ARG A 128 -3.95 -4.07 11.53
C ARG A 128 -2.64 -3.75 12.22
N LEU A 129 -2.23 -2.48 12.22
CA LEU A 129 -1.02 -2.04 12.89
C LEU A 129 -1.06 -2.36 14.39
N HIS A 130 -2.18 -2.13 15.07
CA HIS A 130 -2.36 -2.44 16.50
C HIS A 130 -2.58 -3.94 16.77
N GLU A 131 -3.13 -4.70 15.82
CA GLU A 131 -3.21 -6.16 15.95
C GLU A 131 -1.83 -6.83 15.88
N GLU A 132 -0.97 -6.34 14.99
CA GLU A 132 0.33 -6.95 14.70
C GLU A 132 1.46 -6.44 15.60
N HIS A 133 1.32 -5.21 16.13
CA HIS A 133 2.39 -4.51 16.83
C HIS A 133 1.93 -3.80 18.10
N ASP A 134 2.82 -3.79 19.10
CA ASP A 134 2.69 -2.99 20.33
C ASP A 134 3.22 -1.57 20.05
N ILE A 135 2.34 -0.73 19.54
CA ILE A 135 2.58 0.67 19.16
C ILE A 135 1.39 1.53 19.59
N ASP A 136 1.67 2.80 19.89
CA ASP A 136 0.69 3.83 20.23
C ASP A 136 0.67 4.83 19.07
N ALA A 137 -0.04 4.49 17.99
CA ALA A 137 -0.10 5.29 16.77
C ALA A 137 -1.54 5.73 16.49
N THR A 138 -1.81 7.02 16.47
CA THR A 138 -3.16 7.51 16.17
C THR A 138 -3.51 7.38 14.69
N LEU A 139 -4.79 7.55 14.31
CA LEU A 139 -5.18 7.72 12.90
C LEU A 139 -4.37 8.84 12.22
N LYS A 140 -4.10 9.92 12.93
CA LYS A 140 -3.27 11.03 12.43
C LYS A 140 -1.84 10.57 12.14
N ASP A 141 -1.23 9.80 13.03
CA ASP A 141 0.12 9.25 12.81
C ASP A 141 0.15 8.31 11.60
N CYS A 142 -0.89 7.50 11.40
CA CYS A 142 -1.06 6.66 10.21
C CYS A 142 -1.21 7.49 8.92
N MET A 143 -1.94 8.61 8.93
CA MET A 143 -2.02 9.49 7.76
C MET A 143 -0.69 10.17 7.46
N VAL A 144 0.00 10.70 8.47
CA VAL A 144 1.31 11.32 8.24
C VAL A 144 2.32 10.29 7.73
N TRP A 145 2.27 9.04 8.21
CA TRP A 145 3.19 8.01 7.72
C TRP A 145 2.87 7.61 6.27
N ARG A 146 1.60 7.58 5.90
CA ARG A 146 1.18 7.40 4.51
C ARG A 146 1.82 8.45 3.61
N GLU A 147 1.71 9.72 3.96
CA GLU A 147 2.28 10.83 3.18
C GLU A 147 3.81 10.75 3.08
N GLU A 148 4.48 10.38 4.17
CA GLU A 148 5.93 10.18 4.16
C GLU A 148 6.35 9.02 3.26
N GLU A 149 5.59 7.92 3.25
CA GLU A 149 5.87 6.80 2.36
C GLU A 149 5.67 7.19 0.90
N ILE A 150 4.61 7.94 0.58
CA ILE A 150 4.35 8.46 -0.78
C ILE A 150 5.52 9.34 -1.24
N ILE A 151 5.83 10.39 -0.49
CA ILE A 151 6.84 11.37 -0.92
C ILE A 151 8.24 10.77 -0.98
N VAL A 152 8.61 9.88 -0.05
CA VAL A 152 9.93 9.24 -0.08
C VAL A 152 10.02 8.25 -1.24
N THR A 153 8.93 7.56 -1.59
CA THR A 153 8.88 6.69 -2.77
C THR A 153 8.99 7.50 -4.06
N GLU A 154 8.29 8.62 -4.17
CA GLU A 154 8.37 9.54 -5.32
C GLU A 154 9.79 10.08 -5.50
N LEU A 155 10.40 10.58 -4.43
CA LEU A 155 11.79 11.07 -4.46
C LEU A 155 12.78 9.98 -4.85
N LEU A 156 12.57 8.74 -4.39
CA LEU A 156 13.38 7.60 -4.82
C LEU A 156 13.20 7.30 -6.30
N ALA A 157 11.96 7.30 -6.81
CA ALA A 157 11.67 7.12 -8.23
C ALA A 157 12.37 8.19 -9.07
N HIS A 158 12.32 9.46 -8.65
CA HIS A 158 13.01 10.58 -9.30
C HIS A 158 14.53 10.39 -9.30
N ALA A 159 15.11 10.00 -8.16
CA ALA A 159 16.53 9.75 -8.04
C ALA A 159 17.00 8.60 -8.96
N MET A 160 16.14 7.61 -9.23
CA MET A 160 16.40 6.51 -10.15
C MET A 160 16.01 6.83 -11.61
N GLY A 161 15.65 8.08 -11.93
CA GLY A 161 15.27 8.51 -13.29
C GLY A 161 13.86 8.12 -13.73
N CYS A 162 13.06 7.53 -12.84
CA CYS A 162 11.73 6.95 -13.09
C CYS A 162 10.58 7.94 -12.80
N HIS A 163 10.77 9.23 -13.13
CA HIS A 163 9.81 10.30 -12.81
C HIS A 163 8.40 10.12 -13.38
N ASN A 164 8.26 9.43 -14.52
CA ASN A 164 6.95 9.14 -15.11
C ASN A 164 6.41 7.74 -14.74
N ASP A 165 7.16 6.98 -13.94
CA ASP A 165 6.88 5.59 -13.60
C ASP A 165 6.72 5.40 -12.08
N PHE A 166 6.20 6.43 -11.42
CA PHE A 166 5.73 6.41 -10.04
C PHE A 166 4.20 6.39 -10.00
N TYR A 167 3.64 5.46 -9.21
CA TYR A 167 2.21 5.26 -9.10
C TYR A 167 1.81 5.12 -7.63
N ILE A 168 0.67 5.72 -7.27
CA ILE A 168 -0.01 5.46 -6.01
C ILE A 168 -1.15 4.51 -6.31
N LEU A 169 -1.20 3.38 -5.61
CA LEU A 169 -2.21 2.35 -5.83
C LEU A 169 -2.88 2.01 -4.51
N SER A 170 -4.21 2.11 -4.45
CA SER A 170 -4.95 1.57 -3.30
C SER A 170 -5.01 0.05 -3.39
N ARG A 171 -5.03 -0.65 -2.24
CA ARG A 171 -5.42 -2.07 -2.17
C ARG A 171 -6.84 -2.32 -2.64
N GLY A 172 -7.70 -1.30 -2.61
CA GLY A 172 -9.12 -1.39 -2.90
C GLY A 172 -9.98 -1.32 -1.63
N ARG A 173 -11.23 -0.86 -1.75
CA ARG A 173 -12.21 -0.82 -0.64
C ARG A 173 -13.22 -1.95 -0.69
N HIS A 174 -13.86 -2.15 -1.85
CA HIS A 174 -14.88 -3.20 -2.05
C HIS A 174 -14.35 -4.43 -2.80
N GLN A 175 -13.44 -4.20 -3.74
CA GLN A 175 -12.75 -5.23 -4.51
C GLN A 175 -11.25 -4.95 -4.45
N ASP A 176 -10.43 -6.00 -4.46
CA ASP A 176 -8.99 -5.79 -4.52
C ASP A 176 -8.56 -5.25 -5.90
N THR A 177 -7.46 -4.51 -5.92
CA THR A 177 -6.90 -3.93 -7.15
C THR A 177 -5.79 -4.82 -7.73
N VAL A 178 -5.79 -6.12 -7.42
CA VAL A 178 -4.74 -7.08 -7.84
C VAL A 178 -4.62 -7.12 -9.37
N GLU A 179 -5.75 -7.05 -10.08
CA GLU A 179 -5.79 -6.95 -11.53
C GLU A 179 -5.08 -5.69 -12.05
N THR A 180 -5.35 -4.54 -11.40
CA THR A 180 -4.74 -3.24 -11.74
C THR A 180 -3.23 -3.29 -11.52
N ALA A 181 -2.77 -3.80 -10.37
CA ALA A 181 -1.34 -3.98 -10.09
C ALA A 181 -0.66 -4.89 -11.12
N LEU A 182 -1.27 -6.04 -11.45
CA LEU A 182 -0.71 -6.96 -12.43
C LEU A 182 -0.58 -6.31 -13.81
N ARG A 183 -1.59 -5.56 -14.26
CA ARG A 183 -1.54 -4.84 -15.54
C ARG A 183 -0.49 -3.74 -15.52
N LEU A 184 -0.37 -3.00 -14.41
CA LEU A 184 0.63 -1.96 -14.27
C LEU A 184 2.05 -2.53 -14.45
N VAL A 185 2.35 -3.67 -13.82
CA VAL A 185 3.68 -4.30 -13.89
C VAL A 185 3.93 -5.04 -15.21
N THR A 186 2.89 -5.58 -15.84
CA THR A 186 3.05 -6.50 -16.98
C THR A 186 2.56 -5.97 -18.33
N ARG A 187 1.85 -4.83 -18.35
CA ARG A 187 1.31 -4.14 -19.52
C ARG A 187 1.42 -2.61 -19.32
N PRO A 188 2.63 -2.07 -19.05
CA PRO A 188 2.81 -0.65 -18.74
C PRO A 188 2.34 0.29 -19.87
N GLU A 189 2.27 -0.20 -21.11
CA GLU A 189 1.75 0.52 -22.28
C GLU A 189 0.23 0.70 -22.29
N MET A 190 -0.49 -0.09 -21.48
CA MET A 190 -1.94 0.01 -21.36
C MET A 190 -2.31 1.40 -20.82
N ARG A 191 -3.37 1.97 -21.40
CA ARG A 191 -3.83 3.31 -21.02
C ARG A 191 -4.31 3.31 -19.57
N LYS A 192 -3.91 4.37 -18.87
CA LYS A 192 -4.21 4.61 -17.46
C LYS A 192 -5.33 5.62 -17.38
N VAL A 193 -6.31 5.37 -16.53
CA VAL A 193 -7.50 6.24 -16.37
C VAL A 193 -7.79 6.46 -14.89
N TYR A 194 -8.31 7.65 -14.59
CA TYR A 194 -8.75 8.06 -13.27
C TYR A 194 -10.22 8.51 -13.39
N PRO A 195 -11.19 7.60 -13.13
CA PRO A 195 -12.60 7.94 -13.26
C PRO A 195 -13.03 8.81 -12.08
N SER A 196 -13.26 10.10 -12.35
CA SER A 196 -13.70 11.08 -11.35
C SER A 196 -15.20 11.33 -11.47
N PHE A 197 -15.96 10.97 -10.44
CA PHE A 197 -17.40 11.23 -10.37
C PHE A 197 -17.72 12.24 -9.27
N PRO A 198 -18.72 13.11 -9.46
CA PRO A 198 -19.18 14.02 -8.41
C PRO A 198 -20.06 13.28 -7.39
N MET A 199 -19.44 12.42 -6.58
CA MET A 199 -20.14 11.49 -5.67
C MET A 199 -21.16 12.20 -4.77
N SER A 200 -20.83 13.38 -4.24
CA SER A 200 -21.71 14.20 -3.40
C SER A 200 -23.04 14.59 -4.04
N HIS A 201 -23.16 14.59 -5.37
CA HIS A 201 -24.39 14.94 -6.09
C HIS A 201 -25.24 13.73 -6.46
N VAL A 202 -24.72 12.51 -6.32
CA VAL A 202 -25.37 11.27 -6.79
C VAL A 202 -25.66 10.27 -5.66
N MET A 203 -25.26 10.58 -4.41
CA MET A 203 -25.46 9.69 -3.25
C MET A 203 -26.91 9.19 -3.08
N ASP A 204 -27.89 10.07 -3.31
CA ASP A 204 -29.32 9.74 -3.15
C ASP A 204 -29.98 9.21 -4.45
N MET A 205 -29.18 8.90 -5.48
CA MET A 205 -29.64 8.49 -6.80
C MET A 205 -29.21 7.04 -7.12
N PRO A 206 -29.95 6.02 -6.64
CA PRO A 206 -29.52 4.62 -6.75
C PRO A 206 -29.35 4.12 -8.19
N GLU A 207 -30.18 4.60 -9.13
CA GLU A 207 -30.06 4.26 -10.55
C GLU A 207 -28.76 4.80 -11.17
N VAL A 208 -28.37 6.02 -10.79
CA VAL A 208 -27.13 6.67 -11.25
C VAL A 208 -25.91 5.98 -10.64
N LEU A 209 -25.96 5.62 -9.36
CA LEU A 209 -24.89 4.85 -8.71
C LEU A 209 -24.68 3.50 -9.40
N ALA A 210 -25.75 2.80 -9.77
CA ALA A 210 -25.65 1.54 -10.51
C ALA A 210 -25.06 1.72 -11.92
N GLU A 211 -25.37 2.83 -12.61
CA GLU A 211 -24.76 3.17 -13.89
C GLU A 211 -23.25 3.47 -13.75
N ILE A 212 -22.86 4.24 -12.74
CA ILE A 212 -21.46 4.53 -12.41
C ILE A 212 -20.69 3.23 -12.16
N GLU A 213 -21.26 2.32 -11.39
CA GLU A 213 -20.61 1.03 -11.09
C GLU A 213 -20.43 0.18 -12.35
N SER A 214 -21.47 0.06 -13.18
CA SER A 214 -21.39 -0.64 -14.47
C SER A 214 -20.31 -0.03 -15.38
N PHE A 215 -20.21 1.31 -15.39
CA PHE A 215 -19.18 2.01 -16.16
C PHE A 215 -17.76 1.77 -15.61
N ARG A 216 -17.59 1.74 -14.28
CA ARG A 216 -16.32 1.37 -13.62
C ARG A 216 -15.89 -0.04 -13.96
N GLU A 217 -16.79 -1.00 -13.89
CA GLU A 217 -16.52 -2.39 -14.27
C GLU A 217 -16.07 -2.50 -15.73
N GLU A 218 -16.69 -1.75 -16.64
CA GLU A 218 -16.29 -1.76 -18.04
C GLU A 218 -14.92 -1.09 -18.25
N LEU A 219 -14.64 0.04 -17.59
CA LEU A 219 -13.31 0.65 -17.61
C LEU A 219 -12.24 -0.32 -17.10
N ALA A 220 -12.51 -1.01 -16.00
CA ALA A 220 -11.61 -2.01 -15.42
C ALA A 220 -11.37 -3.23 -16.33
N LYS A 221 -12.12 -3.42 -17.42
CA LYS A 221 -11.80 -4.45 -18.44
C LYS A 221 -10.78 -3.96 -19.47
N HIS A 222 -10.78 -2.66 -19.79
CA HIS A 222 -10.03 -2.09 -20.92
C HIS A 222 -8.85 -1.20 -20.53
N PHE A 223 -8.77 -0.75 -19.28
CA PHE A 223 -7.77 0.20 -18.80
C PHE A 223 -7.05 -0.25 -17.52
N ILE A 224 -5.95 0.41 -17.19
CA ILE A 224 -5.41 0.43 -15.83
C ILE A 224 -6.15 1.54 -15.10
N THR A 225 -7.08 1.18 -14.22
CA THR A 225 -7.98 2.12 -13.57
C THR A 225 -7.51 2.41 -12.14
N PHE A 226 -7.37 3.70 -11.81
CA PHE A 226 -7.11 4.17 -10.46
C PHE A 226 -8.40 4.82 -9.93
N ASP A 227 -9.21 4.08 -9.16
CA ASP A 227 -10.49 4.59 -8.68
C ASP A 227 -10.34 5.33 -7.34
N PRO A 228 -10.73 6.60 -7.25
CA PRO A 228 -10.70 7.31 -5.97
C PRO A 228 -11.61 6.68 -4.90
N ALA A 229 -12.67 5.96 -5.27
CA ALA A 229 -13.54 5.31 -4.27
C ALA A 229 -12.88 4.11 -3.56
N ASP A 230 -11.70 3.68 -4.00
CA ASP A 230 -10.92 2.66 -3.30
C ASP A 230 -10.30 3.17 -1.98
N VAL A 231 -10.33 4.48 -1.74
CA VAL A 231 -9.83 5.16 -0.53
C VAL A 231 -10.86 6.22 -0.14
N ASP A 232 -11.68 5.93 0.87
CA ASP A 232 -12.84 6.76 1.24
C ASP A 232 -12.85 7.11 2.73
N GLU A 233 -11.88 7.93 3.15
CA GLU A 233 -11.88 8.50 4.50
C GLU A 233 -12.97 9.57 4.69
N LYS A 234 -13.59 10.06 3.61
CA LYS A 234 -14.69 11.02 3.72
C LYS A 234 -15.92 10.39 4.36
N LEU A 235 -16.27 9.17 3.92
CA LEU A 235 -17.33 8.38 4.55
C LEU A 235 -17.03 8.08 6.02
N LEU A 236 -15.76 7.79 6.35
CA LEU A 236 -15.32 7.58 7.74
C LEU A 236 -15.57 8.84 8.59
N LEU A 237 -15.19 10.01 8.07
CA LEU A 237 -15.37 11.30 8.73
C LEU A 237 -16.86 11.65 8.93
N ASP A 238 -17.68 11.49 7.90
CA ASP A 238 -19.12 11.80 7.97
C ASP A 238 -19.82 10.93 9.04
N ASN A 239 -19.47 9.64 9.10
CA ASN A 239 -19.94 8.71 10.14
C ASN A 239 -19.45 9.11 11.55
N GLY A 240 -18.19 9.54 11.67
CA GLY A 240 -17.62 10.05 12.92
C GLY A 240 -18.34 11.31 13.42
N ILE A 241 -18.64 12.25 12.52
CA ILE A 241 -19.38 13.48 12.84
C ILE A 241 -20.81 13.16 13.31
N ALA A 242 -21.48 12.21 12.64
CA ALA A 242 -22.82 11.77 13.06
C ALA A 242 -22.80 11.13 14.45
N ALA A 243 -21.85 10.23 14.70
CA ALA A 243 -21.68 9.58 15.99
C ALA A 243 -21.36 10.58 17.12
N ALA A 244 -20.53 11.59 16.85
CA ALA A 244 -20.23 12.66 17.79
C ALA A 244 -21.47 13.47 18.18
N LYS A 245 -22.35 13.79 17.22
CA LYS A 245 -23.63 14.48 17.47
C LYS A 245 -24.58 13.66 18.35
N GLU A 246 -24.49 12.34 18.27
CA GLU A 246 -25.26 11.39 19.08
C GLU A 246 -24.62 11.09 20.44
N GLY A 247 -23.44 11.67 20.73
CA GLY A 247 -22.70 11.43 21.98
C GLY A 247 -22.06 10.04 22.07
N ARG A 248 -21.78 9.39 20.93
CA ARG A 248 -21.07 8.11 20.86
C ARG A 248 -19.57 8.35 20.80
N ASP A 249 -18.81 7.57 21.57
CA ASP A 249 -17.34 7.62 21.59
C ASP A 249 -16.68 6.77 20.49
N TRP A 250 -17.45 5.87 19.86
CA TRP A 250 -16.94 4.88 18.90
C TRP A 250 -17.93 4.66 17.76
N ILE A 251 -17.38 4.33 16.59
CA ILE A 251 -18.13 3.75 15.47
C ILE A 251 -17.61 2.35 15.16
N GLU A 252 -18.49 1.54 14.58
CA GLU A 252 -18.13 0.25 14.01
C GLU A 252 -18.06 0.42 12.50
N VAL A 253 -16.91 0.03 11.92
CA VAL A 253 -16.67 0.05 10.49
C VAL A 253 -16.45 -1.39 10.06
N GLU A 254 -17.18 -1.84 9.03
CA GLU A 254 -16.92 -3.14 8.44
C GLU A 254 -15.53 -3.13 7.79
N PRO A 255 -14.58 -3.97 8.26
CA PRO A 255 -13.40 -4.26 7.46
C PRO A 255 -13.89 -5.07 6.26
N HIS A 256 -14.14 -4.42 5.14
CA HIS A 256 -14.36 -5.19 3.92
C HIS A 256 -13.10 -6.03 3.69
N ALA A 257 -13.28 -7.36 3.73
CA ALA A 257 -12.25 -8.36 3.47
C ALA A 257 -11.53 -7.94 2.18
N PHE A 258 -10.21 -8.05 2.06
CA PHE A 258 -9.62 -9.20 1.37
C PHE A 258 -8.09 -9.21 1.56
N GLY A 259 -7.55 -10.43 1.63
CA GLY A 259 -6.12 -10.71 1.52
C GLY A 259 -5.39 -11.10 2.80
N GLY A 260 -6.06 -11.64 3.82
CA GLY A 260 -5.36 -12.17 5.00
C GLY A 260 -6.21 -12.09 6.26
N ARG A 261 -6.89 -13.22 6.57
CA ARG A 261 -7.98 -13.39 7.56
C ARG A 261 -9.25 -12.59 7.21
N LYS A 262 -10.35 -13.31 7.00
CA LYS A 262 -11.68 -12.78 7.29
C LYS A 262 -11.66 -12.41 8.77
N SER A 263 -11.41 -11.15 9.10
CA SER A 263 -11.91 -10.64 10.35
C SER A 263 -13.41 -10.45 10.12
N GLU A 264 -14.22 -11.31 10.72
CA GLU A 264 -15.68 -11.10 10.82
C GLU A 264 -16.01 -9.99 11.83
N GLU A 265 -14.99 -9.43 12.48
CA GLU A 265 -15.15 -8.46 13.56
C GLU A 265 -15.10 -7.04 13.01
N MET A 266 -16.14 -6.27 13.33
CA MET A 266 -16.21 -4.84 13.07
C MET A 266 -14.97 -4.13 13.62
N ILE A 267 -14.35 -3.27 12.83
CA ILE A 267 -13.29 -2.38 13.32
C ILE A 267 -13.96 -1.32 14.17
N ARG A 268 -13.60 -1.27 15.45
CA ARG A 268 -14.03 -0.22 16.35
C ARG A 268 -13.07 0.98 16.25
N VAL A 269 -13.56 2.11 15.77
CA VAL A 269 -12.75 3.33 15.57
C VAL A 269 -13.18 4.43 16.53
N ASN A 270 -12.20 5.09 17.15
CA ASN A 270 -12.47 6.15 18.13
C ASN A 270 -12.97 7.41 17.42
N VAL A 271 -14.12 7.94 17.85
CA VAL A 271 -14.72 9.13 17.23
C VAL A 271 -13.81 10.35 17.35
N ARG A 272 -13.11 10.51 18.49
CA ARG A 272 -12.20 11.64 18.68
C ARG A 272 -11.05 11.60 17.67
N GLU A 273 -10.46 10.44 17.43
CA GLU A 273 -9.38 10.31 16.44
C GLU A 273 -9.86 10.59 15.01
N ILE A 274 -11.09 10.19 14.67
CA ILE A 274 -11.70 10.52 13.38
C ILE A 274 -11.84 12.04 13.22
N LEU A 275 -12.28 12.74 14.27
CA LEU A 275 -12.41 14.19 14.24
C LEU A 275 -11.04 14.90 14.19
N ASP A 276 -10.02 14.31 14.82
CA ASP A 276 -8.66 14.87 14.82
C ASP A 276 -8.01 14.84 13.42
N ILE A 277 -8.47 13.95 12.51
CA ILE A 277 -8.02 13.89 11.11
C ILE A 277 -8.92 14.65 10.12
N ALA A 278 -9.98 15.33 10.59
CA ALA A 278 -10.96 15.97 9.70
C ALA A 278 -10.33 16.96 8.72
N GLY A 279 -9.38 17.77 9.19
CA GLY A 279 -8.69 18.76 8.35
C GLY A 279 -7.77 18.14 7.30
N ASP A 280 -7.26 16.93 7.53
CA ASP A 280 -6.47 16.20 6.54
C ASP A 280 -7.38 15.60 5.46
N VAL A 281 -8.50 14.98 5.86
CA VAL A 281 -9.47 14.39 4.94
C VAL A 281 -10.13 15.46 4.06
N ASP A 282 -10.51 16.60 4.63
CA ASP A 282 -11.11 17.71 3.85
C ASP A 282 -10.08 18.46 2.96
N GLY A 283 -8.78 18.22 3.19
CA GLY A 283 -7.69 18.84 2.44
C GLY A 283 -7.16 18.01 1.26
N GLN A 284 -7.58 16.75 1.13
CA GLN A 284 -7.26 15.85 0.01
C GLN A 284 -8.14 16.13 -1.21
#